data_AF-A0A1H2LB32-F1
#
_entry.id   AF-A0A1H2LB32-F1
#
_cell.length_a   1.000
_cell.length_b   1.000
_cell.length_c   1.000
_cell.angle_alpha   90.00
_cell.angle_beta   90.00
_cell.angle_gamma   90.00
#
_symmetry.space_group_name_H-M   'P 1'
#
loop_
_entity.id
_entity.type
_entity.pdbx_description
1 polymer ?
#
loop_
_entity_poly.entity_id
_entity_poly.type
_entity_poly.pdbx_seq_one_letter_code
_entity_poly.pdbx_strand_id
1 'polypeptide(L)'
;MKRFDELLAQLDECHCADIECDCSEVLTHLFELVDADMPTSQAERLLQHSAACDHCGEAIRSEIRVRLALQRSCHGDIAPAELRAKIVQVICG
;
A
#
# COMPACT_ATOMS: atom_id res chain seq x y z
N MET A 1 -21.47 -0.43 5.35
CA MET A 1 -20.27 -0.37 6.21
C MET A 1 -20.15 -1.62 7.08
N LYS A 2 -21.11 -1.93 7.97
CA LYS A 2 -21.09 -3.15 8.83
C LYS A 2 -20.70 -4.47 8.13
N ARG A 3 -21.20 -4.69 6.91
CA ARG A 3 -20.84 -5.87 6.10
C ARG A 3 -19.34 -5.97 5.77
N PHE A 4 -18.66 -4.84 5.55
CA PHE A 4 -17.22 -4.83 5.29
C PHE A 4 -16.43 -5.07 6.58
N ASP A 5 -16.86 -4.49 7.70
CA ASP A 5 -16.24 -4.71 9.01
C ASP A 5 -16.31 -6.19 9.42
N GLU A 6 -17.46 -6.84 9.20
CA GLU A 6 -17.66 -8.28 9.44
C GLU A 6 -16.83 -9.17 8.51
N LEU A 7 -16.60 -8.74 7.26
CA LEU A 7 -15.76 -9.47 6.31
C LEU A 7 -14.27 -9.34 6.67
N LEU A 8 -13.83 -8.15 7.10
CA LEU A 8 -12.44 -7.92 7.52
C LEU A 8 -12.07 -8.80 8.73
N ALA A 9 -12.95 -8.91 9.71
CA ALA A 9 -12.74 -9.76 10.88
C ALA A 9 -12.55 -11.25 10.57
N GLN A 10 -12.97 -11.72 9.39
CA GLN A 10 -12.81 -13.11 8.95
C GLN A 10 -11.53 -13.36 8.14
N LEU A 11 -10.79 -12.30 7.78
CA LEU A 11 -9.67 -12.36 6.82
C LEU A 11 -8.29 -12.14 7.47
N ASP A 12 -8.23 -11.80 8.77
CA ASP A 12 -7.02 -11.37 9.48
C ASP A 12 -6.07 -12.49 9.95
N GLU A 13 -6.31 -13.75 9.56
CA GLU A 13 -5.46 -14.87 10.01
C GLU A 13 -4.33 -15.17 9.01
N CYS A 14 -3.11 -14.74 9.35
CA CYS A 14 -1.90 -15.22 8.69
C CYS A 14 -1.58 -16.66 9.12
N HIS A 15 -1.34 -17.54 8.14
CA HIS A 15 -1.08 -18.99 8.33
C HIS A 15 0.39 -19.37 8.05
N CYS A 16 1.33 -18.45 8.28
CA CYS A 16 2.77 -18.70 8.15
C CYS A 16 3.26 -19.76 9.14
N ALA A 17 4.26 -20.56 8.75
CA ALA A 17 4.91 -21.55 9.63
C ALA A 17 6.10 -20.97 10.43
N ASP A 18 6.44 -19.69 10.23
CA ASP A 18 7.57 -19.04 10.87
C ASP A 18 7.25 -18.60 12.31
N ILE A 19 8.17 -18.92 13.23
CA ILE A 19 8.02 -18.65 14.67
C ILE A 19 8.20 -17.16 14.99
N GLU A 20 8.90 -16.42 14.13
CA GLU A 20 8.98 -14.95 14.11
C GLU A 20 8.21 -14.46 12.88
N CYS A 21 6.88 -14.49 12.94
CA CYS A 21 6.08 -14.18 11.77
C CYS A 21 6.02 -12.67 11.50
N ASP A 22 6.78 -12.24 10.49
CA ASP A 22 6.81 -10.85 9.98
C ASP A 22 5.47 -10.40 9.33
N CYS A 23 4.46 -11.27 9.25
CA CYS A 23 3.13 -10.95 8.70
C CYS A 23 2.51 -9.70 9.29
N SER A 24 2.50 -9.59 10.63
CA SER A 24 1.91 -8.42 11.30
C SER A 24 2.64 -7.13 10.93
N GLU A 25 3.95 -7.20 10.73
CA GLU A 25 4.75 -6.04 10.35
C GLU A 25 4.48 -5.64 8.90
N VAL A 26 4.39 -6.60 7.98
CA VAL A 26 4.01 -6.34 6.58
C VAL A 26 2.66 -5.65 6.50
N LEU A 27 1.66 -6.15 7.24
CA LEU A 27 0.31 -5.57 7.24
C LEU A 27 0.28 -4.18 7.89
N THR A 28 1.05 -3.98 8.97
CA THR A 28 1.16 -2.68 9.65
C THR A 28 1.78 -1.62 8.76
N HIS A 29 2.83 -1.98 8.02
CA HIS A 29 3.59 -1.07 7.16
C HIS A 29 3.28 -1.23 5.67
N LEU A 30 2.12 -1.78 5.34
CA LEU A 30 1.75 -2.12 3.96
C LEU A 30 1.78 -0.89 3.04
N PHE A 31 1.26 0.23 3.54
CA PHE A 31 1.18 1.46 2.75
C PHE A 31 2.55 2.10 2.59
N GLU A 32 3.32 2.21 3.66
CA GLU A 32 4.71 2.74 3.63
C GLU A 32 5.59 1.90 2.70
N LEU A 33 5.40 0.58 2.68
CA LEU A 33 6.14 -0.31 1.79
C LEU A 33 5.78 -0.04 0.32
N VAL A 34 4.48 0.10 0.01
CA VAL A 34 4.00 0.37 -1.36
C VAL A 34 4.37 1.79 -1.81
N ASP A 35 4.43 2.76 -0.88
CA ASP A 35 4.82 4.14 -1.12
C ASP A 35 6.34 4.37 -1.14
N ALA A 36 7.13 3.32 -0.84
CA ALA A 36 8.58 3.39 -0.64
C ALA A 36 8.99 4.43 0.44
N ASP A 37 8.13 4.63 1.43
CA ASP A 37 8.31 5.57 2.56
C ASP A 37 8.84 4.85 3.80
N MET A 38 9.90 4.06 3.62
CA MET A 38 10.56 3.34 4.70
C MET A 38 12.04 3.06 4.37
N PRO A 39 12.88 2.73 5.36
CA PRO A 39 14.27 2.36 5.11
C PRO A 39 14.37 1.16 4.15
N THR A 40 15.31 1.22 3.20
CA THR A 40 15.50 0.17 2.19
C THR A 40 15.74 -1.22 2.80
N SER A 41 16.49 -1.29 3.90
CA SER A 41 16.73 -2.55 4.61
C SER A 41 15.46 -3.16 5.21
N GLN A 42 14.52 -2.33 5.67
CA GLN A 42 13.21 -2.80 6.14
C GLN A 42 12.38 -3.29 4.96
N ALA A 43 12.33 -2.52 3.86
CA ALA A 43 11.59 -2.89 2.66
C ALA A 43 12.07 -4.24 2.08
N GLU A 44 13.39 -4.45 1.98
CA GLU A 44 13.97 -5.70 1.47
C GLU A 44 13.54 -6.91 2.31
N ARG A 45 13.57 -6.80 3.64
CA ARG A 45 13.15 -7.89 4.52
C ARG A 45 11.66 -8.20 4.38
N LEU A 46 10.81 -7.17 4.38
CA LEU A 46 9.35 -7.35 4.25
C LEU A 46 8.98 -7.94 2.88
N LEU A 47 9.68 -7.55 1.81
CA LEU A 47 9.52 -8.14 0.48
C LEU A 47 9.99 -9.60 0.43
N GLN A 48 11.10 -9.92 1.09
CA GLN A 48 11.59 -11.30 1.19
C GLN A 48 10.58 -12.21 1.90
N HIS A 49 10.00 -11.76 3.02
CA HIS A 49 8.91 -12.49 3.69
C HIS A 49 7.70 -12.65 2.77
N SER A 50 7.26 -11.56 2.15
CA SER A 50 6.08 -11.54 1.27
C SER A 50 6.24 -12.40 0.01
N ALA A 51 7.48 -12.70 -0.40
CA ALA A 51 7.76 -13.64 -1.49
C ALA A 51 7.54 -15.11 -1.07
N ALA A 52 7.65 -15.42 0.22
CA ALA A 52 7.44 -16.76 0.78
C ALA A 52 6.06 -16.94 1.45
N CYS A 53 5.33 -15.84 1.69
CA CYS A 53 4.03 -15.83 2.35
C CYS A 53 2.92 -15.39 1.38
N ASP A 54 2.06 -16.32 0.96
CA ASP A 54 0.96 -16.04 0.02
C ASP A 54 0.02 -14.94 0.52
N HIS A 55 -0.28 -14.91 1.82
CA HIS A 55 -1.15 -13.90 2.44
C HIS A 55 -0.57 -12.49 2.30
N CYS A 56 0.68 -12.29 2.74
CA CYS A 56 1.37 -11.00 2.63
C CYS A 56 1.59 -10.57 1.18
N GLY A 57 1.98 -11.51 0.32
CA GLY A 57 2.11 -11.25 -1.11
C GLY A 57 0.80 -10.81 -1.74
N GLU A 58 -0.33 -11.40 -1.36
CA GLU A 58 -1.64 -11.02 -1.87
C GLU A 58 -2.14 -9.69 -1.32
N ALA A 59 -1.82 -9.36 -0.06
CA ALA A 59 -2.11 -8.04 0.51
C ALA A 59 -1.43 -6.92 -0.30
N ILE A 60 -0.12 -7.05 -0.56
CA ILE A 60 0.65 -6.11 -1.38
C ILE A 60 0.07 -5.99 -2.79
N ARG A 61 -0.20 -7.12 -3.46
CA ARG A 61 -0.79 -7.11 -4.81
C ARG A 61 -2.16 -6.44 -4.84
N SER A 62 -3.00 -6.71 -3.84
CA SER A 62 -4.35 -6.14 -3.74
C SER A 62 -4.29 -4.63 -3.57
N GLU A 63 -3.42 -4.14 -2.69
CA GLU A 63 -3.20 -2.71 -2.49
C GLU A 63 -2.77 -2.01 -3.80
N ILE A 64 -1.78 -2.58 -4.50
CA ILE A 64 -1.34 -2.06 -5.81
C ILE A 64 -2.50 -2.05 -6.82
N ARG A 65 -3.30 -3.12 -6.89
CA ARG A 65 -4.46 -3.19 -7.80
C ARG A 65 -5.50 -2.11 -7.50
N VAL A 66 -5.80 -1.87 -6.22
CA VAL A 66 -6.74 -0.83 -5.79
C VAL A 66 -6.22 0.55 -6.20
N ARG A 67 -4.94 0.86 -5.92
CA ARG A 67 -4.32 2.12 -6.34
C ARG A 67 -4.35 2.32 -7.85
N LEU A 68 -4.02 1.29 -8.63
CA LEU A 68 -4.10 1.33 -10.09
C LEU A 68 -5.53 1.56 -10.59
N ALA A 69 -6.53 0.96 -9.94
CA ALA A 69 -7.94 1.16 -10.29
C ALA A 69 -8.39 2.61 -10.00
N LEU A 70 -8.01 3.16 -8.83
CA LEU A 70 -8.24 4.56 -8.47
C LEU A 70 -7.56 5.49 -9.46
N GLN A 71 -6.30 5.24 -9.80
CA GLN A 71 -5.54 6.01 -10.76
C GLN A 71 -6.27 6.06 -12.12
N ARG A 72 -6.66 4.92 -12.67
CA ARG A 72 -7.39 4.87 -13.96
C ARG A 72 -8.73 5.59 -13.92
N SER A 73 -9.42 5.55 -12.78
CA SER A 73 -10.76 6.12 -12.63
C SER A 73 -10.74 7.63 -12.36
N CYS A 74 -9.67 8.14 -11.74
CA CYS A 74 -9.55 9.53 -11.31
C CYS A 74 -8.65 10.39 -12.23
N HIS A 75 -8.06 9.81 -13.28
CA HIS A 75 -7.21 10.50 -14.27
C HIS A 75 -7.98 11.35 -15.31
N GLY A 76 -9.26 11.67 -15.06
CA GLY A 76 -10.11 12.40 -16.00
C GLY A 76 -9.77 13.88 -16.16
N ASP A 77 -9.35 14.56 -15.09
CA ASP A 77 -9.15 16.01 -15.12
C ASP A 77 -7.69 16.37 -14.91
N ILE A 78 -7.05 16.77 -16.01
CA ILE A 78 -5.77 17.49 -15.97
C ILE A 78 -5.96 18.70 -15.05
N ALA A 79 -5.14 18.81 -13.99
CA ALA A 79 -5.20 19.94 -13.07
C ALA A 79 -5.20 21.28 -13.84
N PRO A 80 -6.10 22.23 -13.53
CA PRO A 80 -6.18 23.50 -14.25
C PRO A 80 -4.80 24.18 -14.31
N ALA A 81 -4.44 24.72 -15.47
CA ALA A 81 -3.14 25.35 -15.69
C ALA A 81 -2.86 26.47 -14.66
N GLU A 82 -3.91 27.17 -14.25
CA GLU A 82 -3.86 28.21 -13.20
C GLU A 82 -3.40 27.67 -11.84
N LEU A 83 -3.81 26.44 -11.48
CA LEU A 83 -3.43 25.81 -10.22
C LEU A 83 -1.95 25.41 -10.24
N ARG A 84 -1.47 24.90 -11.37
CA ARG A 84 -0.04 24.62 -11.57
C ARG A 84 0.82 25.89 -11.52
N ALA A 85 0.39 26.97 -12.16
CA ALA A 85 1.12 28.24 -12.14
C ALA A 85 1.29 28.79 -10.72
N LYS A 86 0.23 28.72 -9.89
CA LYS A 86 0.28 29.12 -8.48
C LYS A 86 1.26 28.28 -7.66
N ILE A 87 1.26 26.94 -7.83
CA ILE A 87 2.17 26.05 -7.10
C ILE A 87 3.63 26.34 -7.45
N VAL A 88 3.96 26.53 -8.73
CA VAL A 88 5.32 26.85 -9.18
C VAL A 88 5.81 28.16 -8.57
N GLN A 89 4.95 29.18 -8.47
CA GLN A 89 5.32 30.44 -7.80
C GLN A 89 5.66 30.26 -6.32
N VAL A 90 5.00 29.35 -5.62
CA VAL A 90 5.27 29.10 -4.18
C VAL A 90 6.56 28.30 -3.98
N ILE A 91 6.85 27.34 -4.86
CA ILE A 91 8.02 26.46 -4.71
C ILE A 91 9.32 27.14 -5.18
N CYS A 92 9.25 28.02 -6.17
CA CYS A 92 10.41 28.71 -6.76
C CYS A 92 10.58 30.17 -6.29
N GLY A 93 9.76 30.62 -5.33
CA GLY A 93 9.76 31.98 -4.79
C GLY A 93 10.62 32.15 -3.55
#